data_AF-A0A967WKA0-F1
#
_entry.id   AF-A0A967WKA0-F1
#
_cell.length_a   1.000
_cell.length_b   1.000
_cell.length_c   1.000
_cell.angle_alpha   90.00
_cell.angle_beta   90.00
_cell.angle_gamma   90.00
#
_symmetry.space_group_name_H-M   'P 1'
#
loop_
_entity.id
_entity.type
_entity.pdbx_description
1 polymer ?
#
loop_
_entity_poly.entity_id
_entity_poly.type
_entity_poly.pdbx_seq_one_letter_code
_entity_poly.pdbx_strand_id
1 'polypeptide(L)'
;GVQTATVTTGPGEELHVDEYGRVRVQFHWDREGKNDENSSCWIRVAQGWAGAGFGAQFLPRQGQEVVVEFINGDPDQPLVTGSVYNDDNPLPYSTDKQLNSSGIRSRSTLEGGEANYSE
;
A
#
# COMPACT_ATOMS: atom_id res chain seq x y z
N GLY A 1 -7.08 -17.02 5.21
CA GLY A 1 -5.63 -17.08 4.93
C GLY A 1 -5.19 -15.77 4.32
N VAL A 2 -3.89 -15.54 4.16
CA VAL A 2 -3.36 -14.30 3.58
C VAL A 2 -3.82 -14.14 2.12
N GLN A 3 -4.11 -12.91 1.70
CA GLN A 3 -4.43 -12.53 0.32
C GLN A 3 -3.62 -11.29 -0.07
N THR A 4 -3.55 -10.97 -1.36
CA THR A 4 -3.12 -9.64 -1.82
C THR A 4 -4.32 -8.87 -2.36
N ALA A 5 -4.20 -7.54 -2.35
CA ALA A 5 -5.21 -6.63 -2.84
C ALA A 5 -4.53 -5.35 -3.38
N THR A 6 -5.22 -4.63 -4.24
CA THR A 6 -4.72 -3.38 -4.83
C THR A 6 -5.30 -2.20 -4.08
N VAL A 7 -4.48 -1.24 -3.66
CA VAL A 7 -4.94 -0.02 -2.98
C VAL A 7 -5.76 0.85 -3.94
N THR A 8 -6.88 1.36 -3.46
CA THR A 8 -7.80 2.22 -4.23
C THR A 8 -7.98 3.60 -3.59
N THR A 9 -8.20 4.60 -4.44
CA THR A 9 -8.37 6.02 -4.12
C THR A 9 -9.45 6.63 -5.01
N GLY A 10 -9.81 7.89 -4.76
CA GLY A 10 -10.71 8.64 -5.62
C GLY A 10 -10.06 9.04 -6.96
N PRO A 11 -10.86 9.43 -7.97
CA PRO A 11 -10.34 9.85 -9.27
C PRO A 11 -9.31 10.99 -9.16
N GLY A 12 -8.08 10.73 -9.63
CA GLY A 12 -6.99 11.71 -9.62
C GLY A 12 -6.23 11.84 -8.30
N GLU A 13 -6.54 11.01 -7.29
CA GLU A 13 -5.85 11.02 -6.00
C GLU A 13 -4.75 9.96 -5.95
N GLU A 14 -3.50 10.33 -5.66
CA GLU A 14 -2.41 9.37 -5.44
C GLU A 14 -2.47 8.68 -4.06
N LEU A 15 -3.08 9.35 -3.07
CA LEU A 15 -3.17 8.89 -1.69
C LEU A 15 -4.54 9.23 -1.11
N HIS A 16 -5.25 8.22 -0.60
CA HIS A 16 -6.55 8.37 0.04
C HIS A 16 -6.56 7.63 1.37
N VAL A 17 -6.46 8.39 2.46
CA VAL A 17 -6.38 7.86 3.83
C VAL A 17 -7.24 8.66 4.77
N ASP A 18 -7.69 8.02 5.85
CA ASP A 18 -8.40 8.71 6.94
C ASP A 18 -7.47 9.18 8.07
N GLU A 19 -8.06 9.73 9.14
CA GLU A 19 -7.33 10.25 10.30
C GLU A 19 -6.46 9.21 11.03
N TYR A 20 -6.67 7.92 10.79
CA TYR A 20 -5.91 6.81 11.38
C TYR A 20 -4.88 6.21 10.42
N GLY A 21 -4.72 6.77 9.21
CA GLY A 21 -3.85 6.20 8.18
C GLY A 21 -4.35 4.88 7.61
N ARG A 22 -5.67 4.64 7.65
CA ARG A 22 -6.29 3.48 7.00
C ARG A 22 -6.40 3.71 5.51
N VAL A 23 -6.34 2.63 4.74
CA VAL A 23 -6.50 2.64 3.28
C VAL A 23 -7.74 1.86 2.86
N ARG A 24 -8.11 1.98 1.59
CA ARG A 24 -9.09 1.09 0.93
C ARG A 24 -8.39 0.28 -0.14
N VAL A 25 -8.96 -0.89 -0.43
CA VAL A 25 -8.40 -1.82 -1.40
C VAL A 25 -9.49 -2.46 -2.24
N GLN A 26 -9.14 -2.93 -3.42
CA GLN A 26 -9.91 -3.87 -4.21
C GLN A 26 -9.25 -5.24 -4.08
N PHE A 27 -10.01 -6.24 -3.62
CA PHE A 27 -9.56 -7.63 -3.66
C PHE A 27 -9.73 -8.20 -5.07
N HIS A 28 -8.80 -9.09 -5.48
CA HIS A 28 -8.80 -9.69 -6.82
C HIS A 28 -10.05 -10.52 -7.15
N TRP A 29 -10.73 -11.02 -6.13
CA TRP A 29 -11.96 -11.79 -6.25
C TRP A 29 -13.22 -10.92 -6.24
N ASP A 30 -13.12 -9.65 -5.88
CA ASP A 30 -14.25 -8.73 -5.89
C ASP A 30 -14.50 -8.23 -7.32
N ARG A 31 -15.67 -8.61 -7.83
CA ARG A 31 -16.15 -8.31 -9.20
C ARG A 31 -17.13 -7.14 -9.24
N GLU A 32 -17.62 -6.69 -8.08
CA GLU A 32 -18.62 -5.62 -7.97
C GLU A 32 -17.97 -4.27 -7.70
N GLY A 33 -16.83 -4.27 -7.00
CA GLY A 33 -16.01 -3.09 -6.79
C GLY A 33 -15.50 -2.48 -8.11
N LYS A 34 -15.34 -1.17 -8.10
CA LYS A 34 -15.03 -0.36 -9.29
C LYS A 34 -13.60 0.14 -9.32
N ASN A 35 -12.74 -0.37 -8.42
CA ASN A 35 -11.39 0.14 -8.20
C ASN A 35 -11.39 1.64 -7.84
N ASP A 36 -12.34 2.07 -7.03
CA ASP A 36 -12.53 3.45 -6.59
C ASP A 36 -12.49 3.60 -5.05
N GLU A 37 -12.78 4.80 -4.54
CA GLU A 37 -12.82 5.11 -3.12
C GLU A 37 -13.91 4.36 -2.33
N ASN A 38 -14.78 3.58 -2.99
CA ASN A 38 -15.86 2.81 -2.39
C ASN A 38 -15.61 1.29 -2.41
N SER A 39 -14.44 0.84 -2.90
CA SER A 39 -14.11 -0.57 -3.10
C SER A 39 -14.10 -1.42 -1.82
N SER A 40 -13.80 -0.82 -0.67
CA SER A 40 -13.83 -1.53 0.61
C SER A 40 -14.17 -0.62 1.79
N CYS A 41 -14.29 -1.23 2.97
CA CYS A 41 -14.17 -0.53 4.24
C CYS A 41 -12.75 0.02 4.44
N TRP A 42 -12.57 0.84 5.47
CA TRP A 42 -11.24 1.33 5.88
C TRP A 42 -10.44 0.24 6.58
N ILE A 43 -9.26 -0.07 6.05
CA ILE A 43 -8.39 -1.14 6.52
C ILE A 43 -7.13 -0.55 7.15
N ARG A 44 -6.80 -1.00 8.36
CA ARG A 44 -5.57 -0.59 9.07
C ARG A 44 -4.33 -1.13 8.38
N VAL A 45 -3.25 -0.36 8.46
CA VAL A 45 -1.93 -0.72 7.91
C VAL A 45 -0.95 -0.93 9.04
N ALA A 46 -0.40 -2.14 9.13
CA ALA A 46 0.68 -2.45 10.06
C ALA A 46 1.92 -1.62 9.70
N GLN A 47 2.51 -0.98 10.70
CA GLN A 47 3.72 -0.18 10.55
C GLN A 47 4.90 -0.89 11.21
N GLY A 48 6.12 -0.63 10.72
CA GLY A 48 7.33 -1.20 11.32
C GLY A 48 7.57 -0.77 12.77
N TRP A 49 7.07 0.42 13.15
CA TRP A 49 7.09 0.91 14.53
C TRP A 49 5.98 1.95 14.73
N ALA A 50 5.08 1.73 15.68
CA ALA A 50 3.97 2.64 15.98
C ALA A 50 3.88 2.93 17.49
N GLY A 51 4.07 4.19 17.87
CA GLY A 51 3.95 4.70 19.23
C GLY A 51 2.97 5.86 19.33
N ALA A 52 2.76 6.38 20.54
CA ALA A 52 1.87 7.52 20.79
C ALA A 52 2.51 8.83 20.29
N GLY A 53 2.33 9.12 18.98
CA GLY A 53 2.87 10.32 18.33
C GLY A 53 4.31 10.19 17.81
N PHE A 54 4.85 8.98 17.72
CA PHE A 54 6.18 8.70 17.16
C PHE A 54 6.21 7.33 16.48
N GLY A 55 7.18 7.11 15.59
CA GLY A 55 7.37 5.82 14.92
C GLY A 55 7.77 5.98 13.46
N ALA A 56 7.52 4.92 12.68
CA ALA A 56 7.64 4.91 11.24
C ALA A 56 6.24 4.91 10.60
N GLN A 57 6.04 5.68 9.54
CA GLN A 57 4.78 5.72 8.82
C GLN A 57 5.04 5.65 7.31
N PHE A 58 4.57 4.56 6.71
CA PHE A 58 4.53 4.37 5.26
C PHE A 58 3.09 4.00 4.89
N LEU A 59 2.46 4.89 4.12
CA LEU A 59 1.07 4.74 3.68
C LEU A 59 1.06 4.24 2.23
N PRO A 60 0.44 3.07 1.96
CA PRO A 60 0.26 2.58 0.60
C PRO A 60 -0.50 3.57 -0.28
N ARG A 61 -0.07 3.72 -1.53
CA ARG A 61 -0.63 4.65 -2.52
C ARG A 61 -1.50 3.91 -3.54
N GLN A 62 -2.29 4.67 -4.31
CA GLN A 62 -3.11 4.15 -5.42
C GLN A 62 -2.34 3.13 -6.27
N GLY A 63 -2.94 1.97 -6.52
CA GLY A 63 -2.38 0.94 -7.39
C GLY A 63 -1.25 0.09 -6.78
N GLN A 64 -0.79 0.39 -5.57
CA GLN A 64 0.19 -0.46 -4.89
C GLN A 64 -0.46 -1.75 -4.40
N GLU A 65 0.24 -2.87 -4.55
CA GLU A 65 -0.22 -4.16 -4.06
C GLU A 65 0.18 -4.36 -2.60
N VAL A 66 -0.83 -4.65 -1.77
CA VAL A 66 -0.70 -4.86 -0.33
C VAL A 66 -1.06 -6.29 0.05
N VAL A 67 -0.39 -6.79 1.07
CA VAL A 67 -0.69 -8.06 1.71
C VAL A 67 -1.74 -7.83 2.78
N VAL A 68 -2.86 -8.54 2.69
CA VAL A 68 -3.99 -8.44 3.60
C VAL A 68 -4.16 -9.76 4.36
N GLU A 69 -4.12 -9.66 5.69
CA GLU A 69 -4.49 -10.72 6.60
C GLU A 69 -5.88 -10.46 7.19
N PHE A 70 -6.47 -11.52 7.71
CA PHE A 70 -7.80 -11.50 8.32
C PHE A 70 -7.66 -11.94 9.76
N ILE A 71 -8.02 -11.06 10.71
CA ILE A 71 -7.83 -11.30 12.14
C ILE A 71 -8.65 -12.54 12.54
N ASN A 72 -7.99 -13.55 13.12
CA ASN A 72 -8.60 -14.86 13.42
C ASN A 72 -9.22 -15.58 12.21
N GLY A 73 -8.83 -15.21 10.99
CA GLY A 73 -9.39 -15.74 9.75
C GLY A 73 -10.75 -15.17 9.36
N ASP A 74 -11.22 -14.12 10.03
CA ASP A 74 -12.51 -13.48 9.77
C ASP A 74 -12.42 -12.52 8.57
N PRO A 75 -13.11 -12.80 7.44
CA PRO A 75 -13.08 -11.95 6.24
C PRO A 75 -13.57 -10.52 6.49
N ASP A 76 -14.37 -10.29 7.53
CA ASP A 76 -14.88 -8.97 7.89
C ASP A 76 -13.88 -8.14 8.71
N GLN A 77 -12.72 -8.72 9.07
CA GLN A 77 -11.67 -8.07 9.85
C GLN A 77 -10.31 -8.05 9.14
N PRO A 78 -10.22 -7.36 7.98
CA PRO A 78 -8.97 -7.24 7.25
C PRO A 78 -7.95 -6.34 7.98
N LEU A 79 -6.68 -6.65 7.78
CA LEU A 79 -5.52 -5.88 8.24
C LEU A 79 -4.44 -5.95 7.16
N VAL A 80 -3.95 -4.81 6.68
CA VAL A 80 -2.78 -4.78 5.80
C VAL A 80 -1.54 -5.05 6.65
N THR A 81 -0.75 -6.06 6.29
CA THR A 81 0.45 -6.48 7.04
C THR A 81 1.75 -6.26 6.28
N GLY A 82 1.68 -5.92 5.00
CA GLY A 82 2.85 -5.62 4.18
C GLY A 82 2.48 -5.18 2.77
N SER A 83 3.50 -5.06 1.93
CA SER A 83 3.38 -4.76 0.51
C SER A 83 4.37 -5.60 -0.28
N VAL A 84 4.08 -5.80 -1.56
CA VAL A 84 4.91 -6.57 -2.48
C VAL A 84 5.15 -5.79 -3.77
N TYR A 85 6.30 -6.03 -4.39
CA TYR A 85 6.62 -5.52 -5.73
C TYR A 85 6.06 -6.47 -6.79
N ASN A 86 5.69 -5.91 -7.94
CA ASN A 86 5.17 -6.64 -9.11
C ASN A 86 5.56 -5.92 -10.40
N ASP A 87 5.05 -6.36 -11.55
CA ASP A 87 5.40 -5.78 -12.86
C ASP A 87 4.98 -4.31 -12.99
N ASP A 88 3.86 -3.91 -12.38
CA ASP A 88 3.38 -2.52 -12.36
C ASP A 88 4.10 -1.66 -11.31
N ASN A 89 4.58 -2.30 -10.23
CA ASN A 89 5.29 -1.68 -9.11
C ASN A 89 6.68 -2.34 -8.95
N PRO A 90 7.68 -1.96 -9.77
CA PRO A 90 8.99 -2.62 -9.77
C PRO A 90 9.85 -2.26 -8.56
N LEU A 91 10.87 -3.09 -8.31
CA LEU A 91 11.89 -2.87 -7.28
C LEU A 91 12.64 -1.53 -7.47
N PRO A 92 13.00 -0.81 -6.39
CA PRO A 92 13.79 0.43 -6.50
C PRO A 92 15.24 0.18 -6.94
N TYR A 93 15.78 -1.02 -6.70
CA TYR A 93 17.13 -1.43 -7.08
C TYR A 93 17.05 -2.62 -8.04
N SER A 94 17.73 -2.52 -9.18
CA SER A 94 17.73 -3.60 -10.19
C SER A 94 18.49 -4.82 -9.66
N THR A 95 17.89 -6.00 -9.80
CA THR A 95 18.51 -7.28 -9.41
C THR A 95 19.76 -7.62 -10.23
N ASP A 96 19.88 -7.10 -11.46
CA ASP A 96 21.01 -7.40 -12.35
C ASP A 96 22.23 -6.52 -12.08
N LYS A 97 22.02 -5.32 -11.53
CA LYS A 97 23.07 -4.29 -11.38
C LYS A 97 23.35 -3.90 -9.93
N GLN A 98 22.36 -4.08 -9.05
CA GLN A 98 22.34 -3.51 -7.70
C GLN A 98 21.90 -4.57 -6.67
N LEU A 99 22.29 -5.83 -6.88
CA LEU A 99 21.88 -6.96 -6.02
C LEU A 99 22.25 -6.76 -4.54
N ASN A 100 23.33 -6.04 -4.24
CA ASN A 100 23.79 -5.76 -2.88
C ASN A 100 23.26 -4.44 -2.30
N SER A 101 22.33 -3.78 -2.99
CA SER A 101 21.74 -2.51 -2.53
C SER A 101 20.48 -2.76 -1.70
N SER A 102 20.37 -2.06 -0.57
CA SER A 102 19.21 -2.06 0.31
C SER A 102 19.03 -0.67 0.91
N GLY A 103 17.79 -0.20 0.99
CA GLY A 103 17.50 1.16 1.47
C GLY A 103 16.02 1.50 1.39
N ILE A 104 15.71 2.77 1.65
CA ILE A 104 14.36 3.32 1.56
C ILE A 104 14.39 4.41 0.51
N ARG A 105 13.73 4.17 -0.63
CA ARG A 105 13.51 5.19 -1.66
C ARG A 105 12.07 5.65 -1.61
N SER A 106 11.85 6.95 -1.42
CA SER A 106 10.53 7.57 -1.46
C SER A 106 10.15 7.99 -2.88
N ARG A 107 9.04 8.72 -3.04
CA ARG A 107 8.65 9.37 -4.28
C ARG A 107 7.85 10.61 -3.90
N SER A 108 8.19 11.77 -4.46
CA SER A 108 7.39 12.98 -4.27
C SER A 108 5.93 12.72 -4.70
N THR A 109 4.97 13.34 -4.02
CA THR A 109 3.54 13.16 -4.31
C THR A 109 2.91 14.41 -4.86
N LEU A 110 1.87 14.15 -5.68
CA LEU A 110 1.36 14.94 -6.79
C LEU A 110 2.43 15.15 -7.88
N GLU A 111 2.28 14.40 -8.98
CA GLU A 111 3.06 14.52 -10.22
C GLU A 111 4.58 14.19 -10.07
N GLY A 112 4.94 13.40 -9.06
CA GLY A 112 6.32 12.97 -8.85
C GLY A 112 6.81 11.95 -9.88
N GLY A 113 7.68 12.37 -10.80
CA GLY A 113 8.36 11.47 -11.75
C GLY A 113 9.52 10.67 -11.16
N GLU A 114 10.16 9.86 -12.00
CA GLU A 114 11.28 8.96 -11.63
C GLU A 114 12.48 9.67 -10.99
N ALA A 115 12.71 10.94 -11.32
CA ALA A 115 13.79 11.74 -10.75
C ALA A 115 13.44 12.40 -9.39
N ASN A 116 12.16 12.39 -8.99
CA ASN A 116 11.67 13.13 -7.84
C ASN A 116 11.50 12.20 -6.63
N TYR A 117 12.58 11.93 -5.91
CA TYR A 117 12.57 11.06 -4.71
C TYR A 117 13.54 11.53 -3.64
N SER A 118 13.38 11.00 -2.43
CA SER A 118 14.39 11.02 -1.37
C SER A 118 14.86 9.60 -1.10
N GLU A 119 16.15 9.43 -0.82
CA GLU A 119 16.79 8.15 -0.51
C GLU A 119 17.87 8.35 0.55
#